data_AF-A0A101HGH6-F1
#
_entry.id   AF-A0A101HGH6-F1
#
_cell.length_a   1.000
_cell.length_b   1.000
_cell.length_c   1.000
_cell.angle_alpha   90.00
_cell.angle_beta   90.00
_cell.angle_gamma   90.00
#
_symmetry.space_group_name_H-M   'P 1'
#
loop_
_entity.id
_entity.type
_entity.pdbx_description
1 polymer ?
#
loop_
_entity_poly.entity_id
_entity_poly.type
_entity_poly.pdbx_seq_one_letter_code
_entity_poly.pdbx_strand_id
1 'polypeptide(L)'
;MIDFKNMNKKISLLVIFLFIIMILLAWSPWLNNEKIYQETYDERADIDGTIDPYTGSLVCDYSVTWVPFGRKISSCEAVYFVTFFGHRL
;
A
#
# COMPACT_ATOMS: atom_id res chain seq x y z
N MET A 1 -27.20 2.33 -10.26
CA MET A 1 -26.99 3.68 -10.83
C MET A 1 -27.66 4.66 -9.89
N ILE A 2 -26.90 5.54 -9.23
CA ILE A 2 -27.46 6.51 -8.27
C ILE A 2 -28.21 7.58 -9.08
N ASP A 3 -29.49 7.80 -8.82
CA ASP A 3 -30.29 8.81 -9.51
C ASP A 3 -30.07 10.19 -8.87
N PHE A 4 -29.07 10.91 -9.37
CA PHE A 4 -28.70 12.24 -8.88
C PHE A 4 -29.77 13.31 -9.12
N LYS A 5 -30.79 13.03 -9.95
CA LYS A 5 -31.78 14.02 -10.39
C LYS A 5 -32.78 14.37 -9.28
N ASN A 6 -33.03 13.46 -8.34
CA ASN A 6 -34.03 13.61 -7.28
C ASN A 6 -33.42 13.80 -5.87
N MET A 7 -32.11 13.99 -5.79
CA MET A 7 -31.38 14.04 -4.52
C MET A 7 -31.17 15.49 -4.05
N ASN A 8 -31.38 15.76 -2.76
CA ASN A 8 -31.14 17.08 -2.18
C ASN A 8 -29.68 17.52 -2.47
N LYS A 9 -29.50 18.76 -2.94
CA LYS A 9 -28.18 19.34 -3.27
C LYS A 9 -27.14 19.14 -2.16
N LYS A 10 -27.55 19.21 -0.88
CA LYS A 10 -26.67 18.95 0.27
C LYS A 10 -26.19 17.50 0.34
N ILE A 11 -27.09 16.56 0.08
CA ILE A 11 -26.78 15.12 0.08
C ILE A 11 -25.88 14.78 -1.13
N SER A 12 -26.16 15.38 -2.28
CA SER A 12 -25.32 15.21 -3.47
C SER A 12 -23.87 15.65 -3.25
N LEU A 13 -23.67 16.82 -2.64
CA LEU A 13 -22.33 17.30 -2.28
C LEU A 13 -21.61 16.35 -1.30
N LEU A 14 -22.34 15.83 -0.32
CA LEU A 14 -21.77 14.89 0.66
C LEU A 14 -21.35 13.57 0.00
N VAL A 15 -22.15 13.02 -0.92
CA VAL A 15 -21.81 11.81 -1.68
C VAL A 15 -20.57 12.03 -2.54
N ILE A 16 -20.49 13.16 -3.25
CA ILE A 16 -19.33 13.51 -4.06
C ILE A 16 -18.08 13.64 -3.18
N PHE A 17 -18.19 14.30 -2.03
CA PHE A 17 -17.09 14.46 -1.09
C PHE A 17 -16.57 13.11 -0.55
N LEU A 18 -17.47 12.22 -0.13
CA LEU A 18 -17.09 10.87 0.31
C LEU A 18 -16.44 10.06 -0.81
N PHE A 19 -16.94 10.20 -2.04
CA PHE A 19 -16.36 9.53 -3.20
C PHE A 19 -14.93 10.00 -3.48
N ILE A 20 -14.66 11.30 -3.37
CA ILE A 20 -13.30 11.86 -3.51
C ILE A 20 -12.39 11.31 -2.41
N ILE A 21 -12.85 11.26 -1.16
CA ILE A 21 -12.07 10.68 -0.06
C ILE A 21 -11.72 9.22 -0.36
N MET A 22 -12.67 8.41 -0.82
CA MET A 22 -12.42 7.01 -1.16
C MET A 22 -11.35 6.85 -2.24
N ILE A 23 -11.34 7.73 -3.25
CA ILE A 23 -10.29 7.73 -4.29
C ILE A 23 -8.93 8.09 -3.70
N LEU A 24 -8.86 9.11 -2.84
CA LEU A 24 -7.61 9.53 -2.19
C LEU A 24 -7.04 8.41 -1.31
N LEU A 25 -7.88 7.72 -0.54
CA LEU A 25 -7.48 6.58 0.28
C LEU A 25 -7.04 5.40 -0.58
N ALA A 26 -7.74 5.10 -1.67
CA ALA A 26 -7.40 4.02 -2.58
C ALA A 26 -6.02 4.25 -3.24
N TRP A 27 -5.75 5.49 -3.67
CA TRP A 27 -4.46 5.84 -4.28
C TRP A 27 -3.33 5.97 -3.25
N SER A 28 -3.63 6.50 -2.07
CA SER A 28 -2.68 6.75 -0.96
C SER A 28 -1.35 7.37 -1.41
N PRO A 29 -1.37 8.59 -2.00
CA PRO A 29 -0.17 9.21 -2.57
C PRO A 29 0.93 9.54 -1.57
N TRP A 30 0.59 9.65 -0.29
CA TRP A 30 1.57 9.91 0.77
C TRP A 30 2.44 8.68 1.09
N LEU A 31 2.08 7.49 0.61
CA LEU A 31 2.93 6.31 0.77
C LEU A 31 4.06 6.32 -0.27
N ASN A 32 5.30 6.40 0.23
CA ASN A 32 6.51 6.33 -0.57
C ASN A 32 7.02 4.88 -0.65
N ASN A 33 7.11 4.34 -1.87
CA ASN A 33 7.52 2.96 -2.11
C ASN A 33 8.97 2.68 -1.68
N GLU A 34 9.89 3.64 -1.91
CA GLU A 34 11.29 3.50 -1.56
C GLU A 34 11.46 3.44 -0.05
N LYS A 35 10.74 4.30 0.69
CA LYS A 35 10.76 4.26 2.15
C LYS A 35 10.24 2.93 2.69
N ILE A 36 9.12 2.45 2.14
CA ILE A 36 8.52 1.17 2.53
C ILE A 36 9.47 0.00 2.24
N TYR A 37 10.14 0.04 1.09
CA TYR A 37 11.14 -0.94 0.72
C TYR A 37 12.29 -0.95 1.75
N GLN A 38 12.90 0.21 2.01
CA GLN A 38 14.05 0.32 2.91
C GLN A 38 13.71 -0.16 4.33
N GLU A 39 12.59 0.31 4.89
CA GLU A 39 12.14 -0.14 6.22
C GLU A 39 11.88 -1.65 6.29
N THR A 40 11.39 -2.26 5.20
CA THR A 40 11.16 -3.71 5.17
C THR A 40 12.47 -4.47 5.02
N TYR A 41 13.37 -3.97 4.18
CA TYR A 41 14.69 -4.54 3.97
C TYR A 41 15.50 -4.54 5.28
N ASP A 42 15.59 -3.39 5.95
CA ASP A 42 16.35 -3.25 7.20
C ASP A 42 15.83 -4.14 8.34
N GLU A 43 14.52 -4.39 8.37
CA GLU A 43 13.90 -5.19 9.44
C GLU A 43 13.82 -6.69 9.15
N ARG A 44 13.72 -7.07 7.87
CA ARG A 44 13.28 -8.43 7.48
C ARG A 44 14.19 -9.12 6.47
N ALA A 45 15.13 -8.43 5.84
CA ALA A 45 15.92 -9.03 4.77
C ALA A 45 16.71 -10.28 5.22
N ASP A 46 17.18 -10.27 6.48
CA ASP A 46 17.88 -11.40 7.10
C ASP A 46 16.94 -12.54 7.53
N ILE A 47 15.65 -12.26 7.70
CA ILE A 47 14.65 -13.21 8.20
C ILE A 47 13.94 -13.91 7.04
N ASP A 48 13.60 -13.18 5.97
CA ASP A 48 12.80 -13.67 4.84
C ASP A 48 13.65 -14.27 3.72
N GLY A 49 14.90 -14.66 4.02
CA GLY A 49 15.82 -15.25 3.04
C GLY A 49 16.19 -14.31 1.88
N THR A 50 15.99 -13.00 2.05
CA THR A 50 16.33 -11.99 1.03
C THR A 50 17.84 -11.82 0.92
N ILE A 51 18.55 -11.91 2.05
CA ILE A 51 20.01 -11.98 2.12
C ILE A 51 20.42 -13.40 2.51
N ASP A 52 21.36 -13.98 1.78
CA ASP A 52 21.99 -15.24 2.16
C ASP A 52 22.87 -15.03 3.40
N PRO A 53 22.59 -15.70 4.53
CA PRO A 53 23.33 -15.49 5.77
C PRO A 53 24.79 -15.95 5.71
N TYR A 54 25.17 -16.77 4.73
CA TYR A 54 26.53 -17.29 4.57
C TYR A 54 27.37 -16.44 3.61
N THR A 55 26.75 -15.91 2.55
CA THR A 55 27.47 -15.16 1.50
C THR A 55 27.24 -13.65 1.58
N GLY A 56 26.21 -13.19 2.30
CA GLY A 56 25.77 -11.80 2.31
C GLY A 56 25.21 -11.32 0.98
N SER A 57 24.94 -12.23 0.04
CA SER A 57 24.45 -11.89 -1.29
C SER A 57 22.93 -11.70 -1.27
N LEU A 58 22.44 -10.75 -2.06
CA LEU A 58 21.02 -10.57 -2.33
C LEU A 58 20.51 -11.77 -3.15
N VAL A 59 19.66 -12.59 -2.54
CA VAL A 59 19.05 -13.77 -3.20
C VAL A 59 17.82 -13.35 -3.99
N CYS A 60 16.94 -12.59 -3.35
CA CYS A 60 15.68 -12.14 -3.91
C CYS A 60 15.29 -10.78 -3.37
N ASP A 61 15.13 -9.79 -4.24
CA ASP A 61 14.77 -8.44 -3.83
C ASP A 61 13.28 -8.27 -3.52
N TYR A 62 12.94 -7.29 -2.68
CA TYR A 62 11.55 -6.93 -2.42
C TYR A 62 10.96 -6.09 -3.56
N SER A 63 9.76 -6.44 -4.01
CA SER A 63 8.97 -5.63 -4.95
C SER A 63 7.83 -4.93 -4.22
N VAL A 64 7.78 -3.60 -4.32
CA VAL A 64 6.70 -2.77 -3.75
C VAL A 64 5.75 -2.34 -4.87
N THR A 65 4.53 -2.86 -4.84
CA THR A 65 3.49 -2.59 -5.84
C THR A 65 2.31 -1.85 -5.23
N TRP A 66 1.70 -0.95 -6.01
CA TRP A 66 0.45 -0.30 -5.63
C TRP A 66 -0.73 -1.28 -5.63
N VAL A 67 -1.57 -1.17 -4.61
CA VAL A 67 -2.85 -1.87 -4.50
C VAL A 67 -3.85 -0.90 -3.88
N PRO A 68 -5.16 -1.05 -4.13
CA PRO A 68 -6.16 -0.19 -3.49
C PRO A 68 -5.96 -0.17 -1.98
N PHE A 69 -5.90 1.03 -1.42
CA PHE A 69 -5.77 1.28 0.02
C PHE A 69 -4.39 0.93 0.61
N GLY A 70 -3.33 0.85 -0.20
CA GLY A 70 -2.02 0.56 0.35
C GLY A 70 -0.90 0.26 -0.65
N ARG A 71 0.10 -0.48 -0.17
CA ARG A 71 1.18 -1.08 -0.96
C ARG A 71 1.32 -2.55 -0.59
N LYS A 72 1.52 -3.39 -1.59
CA LYS A 72 1.89 -4.79 -1.41
C LYS A 72 3.41 -4.88 -1.55
N ILE A 73 4.04 -5.53 -0.59
CA ILE A 73 5.46 -5.89 -0.64
C ILE A 73 5.52 -7.40 -0.86
N SER A 74 6.36 -7.85 -1.77
CA SER A 74 6.59 -9.29 -1.99
C SER A 74 8.08 -9.56 -2.14
N SER A 75 8.58 -10.55 -1.40
CA SER A 75 9.84 -11.25 -1.64
C SER A 75 9.56 -12.66 -2.16
N CYS A 76 10.62 -13.46 -2.28
CA CYS A 76 10.52 -14.88 -2.63
C CYS A 76 9.84 -15.72 -1.55
N GLU A 77 9.94 -15.32 -0.28
CA GLU A 77 9.45 -16.13 0.86
C GLU A 77 8.29 -15.47 1.60
N ALA A 78 8.11 -14.16 1.48
CA ALA A 78 7.13 -13.40 2.23
C ALA A 78 6.34 -12.40 1.38
N VAL A 79 5.11 -12.12 1.82
CA VAL A 79 4.25 -11.09 1.26
C VAL A 79 3.68 -10.28 2.41
N TYR A 80 3.86 -8.97 2.35
CA TYR A 80 3.34 -8.02 3.34
C TYR A 80 2.40 -7.02 2.71
N PHE A 81 1.46 -6.53 3.51
CA PHE A 81 0.56 -5.47 3.07
C PHE A 81 0.72 -4.23 3.96
N VAL A 82 1.13 -3.12 3.35
CA VAL A 82 1.15 -1.80 4.00
C VAL A 82 -0.15 -1.10 3.71
N THR A 83 -0.95 -0.88 4.75
CA THR A 83 -2.19 -0.11 4.66
C THR A 83 -1.93 1.36 4.32
N PHE A 84 -2.95 2.08 3.87
CA PHE A 84 -2.90 3.53 3.63
C PHE A 84 -2.54 4.35 4.88
N PHE A 85 -2.59 3.77 6.08
CA PHE A 85 -2.09 4.38 7.32
C PHE A 85 -0.58 4.21 7.53
N GLY A 86 0.11 3.44 6.68
CA GLY A 86 1.52 3.08 6.85
C GLY A 86 1.75 1.89 7.78
N HIS A 87 0.71 1.28 8.32
CA HIS A 87 0.83 0.06 9.13
C HIS A 87 0.99 -1.18 8.24
N ARG A 88 1.94 -2.05 8.60
CA ARG A 88 2.20 -3.35 7.99
C ARG A 88 1.34 -4.45 8.63
N LEU A 89 0.75 -5.30 7.79
CA LEU A 89 0.00 -6.52 8.11
C LEU A 89 0.76 -7.75 7.59
#